data_AF-A0A2N5XFD7-F1
#
_entry.id   AF-A0A2N5XFD7-F1
#
_cell.length_a   1.000
_cell.length_b   1.000
_cell.length_c   1.000
_cell.angle_alpha   90.00
_cell.angle_beta   90.00
_cell.angle_gamma   90.00
#
_symmetry.space_group_name_H-M   'P 1'
#
loop_
_entity.id
_entity.type
_entity.pdbx_description
1 polymer ?
#
loop_
_entity_poly.entity_id
_entity_poly.type
_entity_poly.pdbx_seq_one_letter_code
_entity_poly.pdbx_strand_id
1 'polypeptide(L)'
;MDAAAVRSWCRLALEALGRAREETDAINVYPVPDGDTGTNLYLTAESAAEAVEALFDARAASGPQPSPAEAVRAMARGALLGARGNSGTILAQLLRGMT
;
A
#
# COMPACT_ATOMS: atom_id res chain seq x y z
N MET A 1 7.95 -14.54 7.04
CA MET A 1 6.95 -13.53 7.42
C MET A 1 5.61 -14.22 7.45
N ASP A 2 4.81 -14.06 8.50
CA ASP A 2 3.43 -14.57 8.52
C ASP A 2 2.44 -13.54 7.92
N ALA A 3 1.19 -13.92 7.67
CA ALA A 3 0.21 -13.01 7.07
C ALA A 3 -0.12 -11.81 7.98
N ALA A 4 -0.10 -12.00 9.31
CA ALA A 4 -0.38 -10.94 10.26
C ALA A 4 0.71 -9.86 10.26
N ALA A 5 1.96 -10.25 10.01
CA ALA A 5 3.06 -9.32 9.80
C ALA A 5 2.88 -8.49 8.53
N VAL A 6 2.38 -9.06 7.42
CA VAL A 6 2.03 -8.29 6.20
C VAL A 6 0.95 -7.26 6.50
N ARG A 7 -0.14 -7.68 7.17
CA ARG A 7 -1.23 -6.79 7.61
C ARG A 7 -0.71 -5.65 8.49
N SER A 8 0.10 -5.98 9.48
CA SER A 8 0.70 -5.00 10.39
C SER A 8 1.63 -4.04 9.65
N TRP A 9 2.43 -4.55 8.70
CA TRP A 9 3.30 -3.73 7.87
C TRP A 9 2.48 -2.74 7.02
N CYS A 10 1.40 -3.19 6.36
CA CYS A 10 0.53 -2.30 5.59
C CYS A 10 -0.02 -1.15 6.45
N ARG A 11 -0.53 -1.46 7.65
CA ARG A 11 -1.03 -0.44 8.58
C ARG A 11 0.06 0.56 8.99
N LEU A 12 1.23 0.06 9.40
CA LEU A 12 2.34 0.91 9.84
C LEU A 12 2.90 1.75 8.68
N ALA A 13 2.97 1.20 7.48
CA ALA A 13 3.39 1.91 6.27
C ALA A 13 2.40 3.02 5.91
N LEU A 14 1.09 2.75 5.97
CA LEU A 14 0.05 3.74 5.74
C LEU A 14 0.13 4.89 6.74
N GLU A 15 0.28 4.58 8.04
CA GLU A 15 0.46 5.59 9.09
C GLU A 15 1.74 6.43 8.87
N ALA A 16 2.85 5.79 8.48
CA ALA A 16 4.10 6.47 8.21
C ALA A 16 4.00 7.40 6.99
N LEU A 17 3.40 6.93 5.90
CA LEU A 17 3.15 7.73 4.70
C LEU A 17 2.19 8.88 4.99
N GLY A 18 1.18 8.68 5.83
CA GLY A 18 0.27 9.74 6.27
C GLY A 18 1.00 10.87 6.99
N ARG A 19 1.93 10.53 7.90
CA ARG A 19 2.75 11.53 8.61
C ARG A 19 3.75 12.25 7.69
N ALA A 20 4.33 11.55 6.72
CA ALA A 20 5.33 12.10 5.80
C ALA A 20 4.72 12.75 4.55
N ARG A 21 3.40 12.72 4.38
CA ARG A 21 2.70 13.11 3.15
C ARG A 21 3.04 14.52 2.70
N GLU A 22 2.81 15.51 3.57
CA GLU A 22 3.00 16.94 3.26
C GLU A 22 4.48 17.27 3.03
N GLU A 23 5.37 16.69 3.84
CA GLU A 23 6.82 16.84 3.67
C GLU A 23 7.27 16.27 2.31
N THR A 24 6.76 15.10 1.93
CA THR A 24 7.09 14.46 0.65
C THR A 24 6.54 15.25 -0.53
N ASP A 25 5.30 15.77 -0.43
CA ASP A 25 4.69 16.64 -1.44
C ASP A 25 5.52 17.93 -1.63
N ALA A 26 6.14 18.45 -0.57
CA ALA A 26 6.98 19.64 -0.60
C ALA A 26 8.40 19.44 -1.18
N ILE A 27 8.91 18.20 -1.25
CA ILE A 27 10.24 17.88 -1.82
C ILE A 27 10.24 17.96 -3.34
N ASN A 28 9.09 17.86 -4.00
CA ASN A 28 9.04 17.83 -5.47
C ASN A 28 9.23 19.24 -6.08
N VAL A 29 10.48 19.68 -6.29
CA VAL A 29 10.81 21.08 -6.64
C VAL A 29 11.25 21.34 -8.10
N TYR A 30 11.02 20.47 -9.11
CA TYR A 30 11.49 20.79 -10.48
C TYR A 30 10.74 20.18 -11.68
N PRO A 31 10.48 20.93 -12.79
CA PRO A 31 10.47 22.40 -12.93
C PRO A 31 9.11 23.04 -12.59
N VAL A 32 8.06 22.22 -12.39
CA VAL A 32 6.76 22.61 -11.84
C VAL A 32 6.42 21.59 -10.75
N PRO A 33 6.21 22.01 -9.49
CA PRO A 33 5.78 21.11 -8.43
C PRO A 33 4.37 20.61 -8.69
N ASP A 34 4.22 19.33 -9.01
CA ASP A 34 2.89 18.69 -9.07
C ASP A 34 2.34 18.51 -7.64
N GLY A 35 3.21 18.56 -6.62
CA GLY A 35 2.84 18.62 -5.20
C GLY A 35 2.04 17.43 -4.70
N ASP A 36 2.10 16.29 -5.39
CA ASP A 36 1.20 15.16 -5.18
C ASP A 36 1.91 13.83 -4.92
N THR A 37 3.25 13.81 -4.79
CA THR A 37 4.03 12.56 -4.63
C THR A 37 3.67 11.81 -3.34
N GLY A 38 3.72 12.48 -2.20
CA GLY A 38 3.29 11.93 -0.91
C GLY A 38 1.81 11.54 -0.93
N THR A 39 0.95 12.37 -1.52
CA THR A 39 -0.47 12.07 -1.69
C THR A 39 -0.69 10.78 -2.52
N ASN A 40 0.02 10.63 -3.63
CA ASN A 40 -0.05 9.48 -4.52
C ASN A 40 0.44 8.20 -3.84
N LEU A 41 1.53 8.28 -3.07
CA LEU A 41 2.04 7.15 -2.29
C LEU A 41 1.07 6.74 -1.18
N TYR A 42 0.52 7.71 -0.44
CA TYR A 42 -0.46 7.46 0.63
C TYR A 42 -1.69 6.73 0.10
N LEU A 43 -2.34 7.26 -0.94
CA LEU A 43 -3.56 6.68 -1.51
C LEU A 43 -3.31 5.28 -2.11
N THR A 44 -2.13 5.06 -2.69
CA THR A 44 -1.75 3.73 -3.20
C THR A 44 -1.55 2.73 -2.07
N ALA A 45 -0.90 3.14 -0.98
CA ALA A 45 -0.71 2.30 0.20
C ALA A 45 -2.03 2.04 0.95
N GLU A 46 -2.94 3.00 0.94
CA GLU A 46 -4.30 2.87 1.49
C GLU A 46 -5.06 1.75 0.77
N SER A 47 -5.09 1.78 -0.55
CA SER A 47 -5.70 0.69 -1.34
C SER A 47 -5.04 -0.67 -1.12
N ALA A 48 -3.73 -0.70 -0.88
CA ALA A 48 -3.02 -1.93 -0.53
C ALA A 48 -3.44 -2.47 0.85
N ALA A 49 -3.54 -1.59 1.85
CA ALA A 49 -3.98 -1.93 3.20
C ALA A 49 -5.43 -2.42 3.20
N GLU A 50 -6.34 -1.71 2.54
CA GLU A 50 -7.75 -2.10 2.40
C GLU A 50 -7.90 -3.49 1.78
N ALA A 51 -7.12 -3.81 0.75
CA ALA A 51 -7.15 -5.12 0.12
C ALA A 51 -6.69 -6.25 1.06
N VAL A 52 -5.70 -5.98 1.92
CA VAL A 52 -5.26 -6.95 2.94
C VAL A 52 -6.31 -7.09 4.03
N GLU A 53 -6.89 -6.01 4.52
CA GLU A 53 -7.97 -6.03 5.51
C GLU A 53 -9.18 -6.84 5.00
N ALA A 54 -9.61 -6.59 3.76
CA ALA A 54 -10.70 -7.34 3.14
C ALA A 54 -10.42 -8.84 3.03
N LEU A 55 -9.17 -9.25 2.79
CA LEU A 55 -8.78 -10.66 2.80
C LEU A 55 -8.91 -11.28 4.19
N PHE A 56 -8.48 -10.57 5.23
CA PHE A 56 -8.59 -11.02 6.62
C PHE A 56 -10.05 -11.13 7.07
N ASP A 57 -10.89 -10.15 6.74
CA ASP A 57 -12.32 -10.16 7.05
C ASP A 57 -13.03 -11.33 6.35
N ALA A 58 -12.72 -11.55 5.07
CA ALA A 58 -13.27 -12.68 4.33
C ALA A 58 -12.89 -14.04 4.96
N ARG A 59 -11.65 -14.19 5.45
CA ARG A 59 -11.19 -15.43 6.10
C ARG A 59 -11.74 -15.62 7.50
N ALA A 60 -11.90 -14.55 8.27
CA ALA A 60 -12.55 -14.61 9.58
C ALA A 60 -13.95 -15.23 9.52
N ALA A 61 -14.67 -15.01 8.40
CA ALA A 61 -16.00 -15.57 8.19
C ALA A 61 -16.03 -16.99 7.57
N SER A 62 -14.93 -17.46 6.97
CA SER A 62 -14.98 -18.61 6.03
C SER A 62 -13.93 -19.70 6.22
N GLY A 63 -12.95 -19.54 7.11
CA GLY A 63 -11.99 -20.61 7.37
C GLY A 63 -10.67 -20.19 8.04
N PRO A 64 -9.56 -20.90 7.75
CA PRO A 64 -8.28 -20.62 8.38
C PRO A 64 -7.73 -19.25 7.96
N GLN A 65 -6.87 -18.69 8.82
CA GLN A 65 -6.17 -17.44 8.56
C GLN A 65 -5.49 -17.45 7.17
N PRO A 66 -5.38 -16.29 6.50
CA PRO A 66 -4.68 -16.21 5.23
C PRO A 66 -3.24 -16.70 5.34
N SER A 67 -2.74 -17.35 4.29
CA SER A 67 -1.32 -17.63 4.16
C SER A 67 -0.54 -16.33 3.88
N PRO A 68 0.77 -16.29 4.16
CA PRO A 68 1.59 -15.10 3.89
C PRO A 68 1.59 -14.71 2.41
N ALA A 69 1.62 -15.71 1.52
CA ALA A 69 1.59 -15.49 0.09
C ALA A 69 0.25 -14.89 -0.39
N GLU A 70 -0.87 -15.25 0.25
CA GLU A 70 -2.17 -14.63 -0.04
C GLU A 70 -2.21 -13.17 0.40
N ALA A 71 -1.66 -12.86 1.58
CA ALA A 71 -1.57 -11.48 2.07
C ALA A 71 -0.67 -10.60 1.19
N VAL A 72 0.52 -11.09 0.79
CA VAL A 72 1.42 -10.35 -0.12
C VAL A 72 0.77 -10.13 -1.49
N ARG A 73 0.07 -11.15 -2.03
CA ARG A 73 -0.68 -10.99 -3.29
C ARG A 73 -1.82 -9.98 -3.17
N ALA A 74 -2.57 -9.99 -2.07
CA ALA A 74 -3.64 -9.02 -1.83
C ALA A 74 -3.09 -7.60 -1.74
N MET A 75 -2.01 -7.39 -0.98
CA MET A 75 -1.28 -6.12 -0.89
C MET A 75 -0.83 -5.62 -2.26
N ALA A 76 -0.12 -6.45 -3.03
CA ALA A 76 0.38 -6.08 -4.35
C ALA A 76 -0.77 -5.77 -5.34
N ARG A 77 -1.86 -6.54 -5.30
CA ARG A 77 -3.03 -6.32 -6.14
C ARG A 77 -3.78 -5.04 -5.76
N GLY A 78 -3.96 -4.79 -4.46
CA GLY A 78 -4.59 -3.56 -3.95
C GLY A 78 -3.81 -2.32 -4.36
N ALA A 79 -2.48 -2.36 -4.20
CA ALA A 79 -1.60 -1.29 -4.66
C ALA A 79 -1.70 -1.06 -6.18
N LEU A 80 -1.69 -2.15 -6.97
CA LEU A 80 -1.76 -2.04 -8.44
C LEU A 80 -3.08 -1.44 -8.92
N LEU A 81 -4.21 -1.83 -8.34
CA LEU A 81 -5.53 -1.30 -8.70
C LEU A 81 -5.77 0.11 -8.17
N GLY A 82 -5.17 0.45 -7.03
CA GLY A 82 -5.30 1.76 -6.37
C GLY A 82 -4.25 2.78 -6.78
N ALA A 83 -3.25 2.40 -7.57
CA ALA A 83 -2.09 3.23 -7.91
C ALA A 83 -2.50 4.62 -8.42
N ARG A 84 -1.90 5.66 -7.84
CA ARG A 84 -2.11 7.06 -8.24
C ARG A 84 -0.82 7.67 -8.75
N GLY A 85 -0.90 8.33 -9.91
CA GLY A 85 0.24 8.97 -10.56
C GLY A 85 1.43 8.05 -10.80
N ASN A 86 2.58 8.66 -11.08
CA ASN A 86 3.82 7.92 -11.35
C ASN A 86 4.38 7.27 -10.08
N SER A 87 4.39 8.01 -8.97
CA SER A 87 4.93 7.54 -7.68
C SER A 87 4.16 6.33 -7.13
N GLY A 88 2.82 6.36 -7.21
CA GLY A 88 1.98 5.22 -6.85
C GLY A 88 2.17 4.04 -7.79
N THR A 89 2.32 4.29 -9.10
CA THR A 89 2.65 3.22 -10.05
C THR A 89 3.97 2.54 -9.69
N ILE A 90 5.05 3.29 -9.44
CA ILE A 90 6.35 2.73 -9.05
C ILE A 90 6.22 1.91 -7.76
N LEU A 91 5.53 2.44 -6.75
CA LEU A 91 5.28 1.71 -5.50
C LEU A 91 4.56 0.38 -5.76
N ALA A 92 3.47 0.38 -6.55
CA ALA A 92 2.74 -0.84 -6.88
C ALA A 92 3.61 -1.88 -7.60
N GLN A 93 4.53 -1.43 -8.45
CA GLN A 93 5.45 -2.28 -9.18
C GLN A 93 6.50 -2.91 -8.24
N LEU A 94 7.02 -2.13 -7.28
CA LEU A 94 7.89 -2.63 -6.21
C LEU A 94 7.17 -3.68 -5.35
N LEU A 95 5.93 -3.41 -4.94
CA LEU A 95 5.14 -4.34 -4.13
C LEU A 95 4.83 -5.64 -4.88
N ARG A 96 4.55 -5.56 -6.18
CA ARG A 96 4.39 -6.74 -7.02
C ARG A 96 5.68 -7.56 -7.16
N GLY A 97 6.85 -6.93 -7.10
CA GLY A 97 8.14 -7.63 -7.12
C GLY A 97 8.40 -8.52 -5.88
N MET A 98 7.59 -8.39 -4.83
CA MET A 98 7.69 -9.21 -3.61
C MET A 98 6.81 -10.46 -3.62
N THR A 99 5.96 -10.64 -4.64
CA THR A 99 5.04 -11.79 -4.75
C THR A 99 5.72 -13.02 -5.30
#